data_AF-A0AAX4KYJ6-F1
#
_entry.id   AF-A0AAX4KYJ6-F1
#
_cell.length_a   1.000
_cell.length_b   1.000
_cell.length_c   1.000
_cell.angle_alpha   90.00
_cell.angle_beta   90.00
_cell.angle_gamma   90.00
#
_symmetry.space_group_name_H-M   'P 1'
#
loop_
_entity.id
_entity.type
_entity.pdbx_description
1 polymer ?
#
loop_
_entity_poly.entity_id
_entity_poly.type
_entity_poly.pdbx_seq_one_letter_code
_entity_poly.pdbx_strand_id
1 'polypeptide(L)'
;MRVEDFKSVIAEFLNTDLPPIIDRELELPLDTNYIFTVTGGRRVGKTFILYNNIRKIITEGKACKDEILYIDFEHPRLKNLSVTDLDDILVAFYELTGKKPKYLFLDEIQSVKDYGSWFRKRINARYF
;
A
#
# COMPACT_ATOMS: atom_id res chain seq x y z
N MET A 1 -4.13 -12.65 16.66
CA MET A 1 -4.16 -13.67 15.58
C MET A 1 -4.08 -13.06 14.17
N ARG A 2 -4.58 -11.82 13.93
CA ARG A 2 -4.50 -11.15 12.60
C ARG A 2 -3.13 -10.57 12.22
N VAL A 3 -2.28 -10.22 13.19
CA VAL A 3 -0.96 -9.62 12.93
C VAL A 3 -0.07 -10.54 12.09
N GLU A 4 -0.13 -11.86 12.31
CA GLU A 4 0.65 -12.82 11.54
C GLU A 4 0.17 -12.92 10.08
N ASP A 5 -1.12 -12.72 9.83
CA ASP A 5 -1.66 -12.62 8.48
C ASP A 5 -1.15 -11.35 7.78
N PHE A 6 -1.14 -10.21 8.48
CA PHE A 6 -0.56 -8.97 7.94
C PHE A 6 0.92 -9.15 7.61
N LYS A 7 1.69 -9.73 8.53
CA LYS A 7 3.11 -10.03 8.30
C LYS A 7 3.30 -10.95 7.10
N SER A 8 2.49 -12.00 6.98
CA SER A 8 2.58 -12.94 5.86
C SER A 8 2.37 -12.23 4.52
N VAL A 9 1.34 -11.37 4.41
CA VAL A 9 1.04 -10.64 3.17
C VAL A 9 2.11 -9.61 2.84
N ILE A 10 2.60 -8.87 3.85
CA ILE A 10 3.69 -7.91 3.68
C ILE A 10 4.97 -8.63 3.25
N ALA A 11 5.31 -9.73 3.91
CA ALA A 11 6.49 -10.52 3.57
C ALA A 11 6.41 -11.10 2.15
N GLU A 12 5.23 -11.51 1.68
CA GLU A 12 5.03 -11.93 0.30
C GLU A 12 5.42 -10.82 -0.69
N PHE A 13 4.94 -9.60 -0.49
CA PHE A 13 5.33 -8.46 -1.31
C PHE A 13 6.85 -8.18 -1.23
N LEU A 14 7.41 -8.14 -0.02
CA LEU A 14 8.84 -7.84 0.17
C LEU A 14 9.74 -8.85 -0.55
N ASN A 15 9.37 -10.13 -0.55
CA ASN A 15 10.18 -11.22 -1.13
C ASN A 15 9.85 -11.55 -2.60
N THR A 16 8.81 -10.96 -3.19
CA THR A 16 8.39 -11.26 -4.57
C THR A 16 8.72 -10.12 -5.53
N ASP A 17 9.37 -10.40 -6.65
CA ASP A 17 9.59 -9.37 -7.68
C ASP A 17 8.27 -8.85 -8.25
N LEU A 18 8.26 -7.58 -8.65
CA LEU A 18 7.10 -7.01 -9.32
C LEU A 18 6.85 -7.74 -10.64
N PRO A 19 5.58 -7.94 -11.04
CA PRO A 19 5.27 -8.57 -12.31
C PRO A 19 5.82 -7.74 -13.48
N PRO A 20 5.93 -8.32 -14.69
CA PRO A 20 6.30 -7.56 -15.89
C PRO A 20 5.33 -6.39 -16.11
N ILE A 21 5.84 -5.16 -16.00
CA ILE A 21 5.05 -3.93 -16.14
C ILE A 21 5.38 -3.28 -17.49
N ILE A 22 4.33 -2.99 -18.26
CA ILE A 22 4.42 -2.11 -19.43
C ILE A 22 4.36 -0.67 -18.93
N ASP A 23 5.29 0.16 -19.40
CA ASP A 23 5.31 1.58 -19.06
C ASP A 23 3.98 2.25 -19.40
N ARG A 24 3.48 3.04 -18.45
CA ARG A 24 2.24 3.82 -18.61
C ARG A 24 2.56 5.30 -18.59
N GLU A 25 1.84 6.06 -19.41
CA GLU A 25 1.91 7.52 -19.48
C GLU A 25 1.46 8.18 -18.17
N LEU A 26 0.58 7.53 -17.40
CA LEU A 26 0.12 8.07 -16.13
C LEU A 26 1.18 7.93 -15.04
N GLU A 27 1.73 9.06 -14.62
CA GLU A 27 2.59 9.20 -13.45
C GLU A 27 1.81 9.80 -12.30
N LEU A 28 1.89 9.18 -11.12
CA LEU A 28 1.31 9.76 -9.92
C LEU A 28 2.32 10.76 -9.34
N PRO A 29 1.90 11.97 -8.95
CA PRO A 29 2.80 12.96 -8.35
C PRO A 29 3.07 12.62 -6.87
N LEU A 30 3.88 11.59 -6.66
CA LEU A 30 4.16 10.99 -5.35
C LEU A 30 5.16 11.78 -4.49
N ASP A 31 5.69 12.88 -5.00
CA ASP A 31 6.57 13.81 -4.26
C ASP A 31 5.78 14.84 -3.42
N THR A 32 4.56 14.48 -2.99
CA THR A 32 3.66 15.35 -2.22
C THR A 32 3.07 14.62 -1.01
N ASN A 33 2.64 15.38 0.01
CA ASN A 33 1.95 14.82 1.18
C ASN A 33 0.44 14.60 0.96
N TYR A 34 0.03 14.40 -0.30
CA TYR A 34 -1.37 14.19 -0.68
C TYR A 34 -1.68 12.71 -0.84
N ILE A 35 -2.95 12.36 -0.58
CA ILE A 35 -3.48 11.04 -0.90
C ILE A 35 -4.01 11.09 -2.34
N PHE A 36 -3.47 10.23 -3.19
CA PHE A 36 -3.96 10.04 -4.56
C PHE A 36 -4.85 8.82 -4.63
N THR A 37 -6.04 8.98 -5.21
CA THR A 37 -6.96 7.88 -5.45
C THR A 37 -6.99 7.55 -6.94
N VAL A 38 -6.65 6.31 -7.28
CA VAL A 38 -6.79 5.78 -8.64
C VAL A 38 -8.13 5.07 -8.75
N THR A 39 -9.08 5.62 -9.51
CA THR A 39 -10.42 5.06 -9.69
C THR A 39 -10.63 4.56 -11.12
N GLY A 40 -11.60 3.67 -11.32
CA GLY A 40 -11.94 3.12 -12.63
C GLY A 40 -12.57 1.74 -12.54
N GLY A 41 -13.07 1.25 -13.68
CA GLY A 41 -13.74 -0.05 -13.79
C GLY A 41 -12.87 -1.25 -13.43
N ARG A 42 -13.48 -2.44 -13.35
CA ARG A 42 -12.74 -3.69 -13.14
C ARG A 42 -11.86 -3.99 -14.36
N ARG A 43 -10.63 -4.49 -14.12
CA ARG A 43 -9.65 -4.89 -15.17
C ARG A 43 -9.09 -3.77 -16.06
N VAL A 44 -9.23 -2.50 -15.68
CA VAL A 44 -8.58 -1.37 -16.39
C VAL A 44 -7.07 -1.21 -16.04
N GLY A 45 -6.56 -2.08 -15.15
CA GLY A 45 -5.15 -2.10 -14.76
C GLY A 45 -4.76 -1.08 -13.70
N LYS A 46 -5.64 -0.79 -12.73
CA LYS A 46 -5.34 0.08 -11.58
C LYS A 46 -4.17 -0.45 -10.76
N THR A 47 -4.18 -1.74 -10.41
CA THR A 47 -3.07 -2.43 -9.75
C THR A 47 -1.75 -2.25 -10.49
N PHE A 48 -1.77 -2.33 -11.83
CA PHE A 48 -0.58 -2.09 -12.65
C PHE A 48 -0.11 -0.63 -12.64
N ILE A 49 -1.00 0.34 -12.45
CA ILE A 49 -0.61 1.74 -12.21
C ILE A 49 0.15 1.83 -10.89
N LEU A 50 -0.31 1.15 -9.83
CA LEU A 50 0.38 1.11 -8.54
C LEU A 50 1.77 0.47 -8.68
N TYR A 51 1.85 -0.73 -9.28
CA TYR A 51 3.13 -1.42 -9.51
C TYR A 51 4.11 -0.61 -10.37
N ASN A 52 3.63 0.07 -11.41
CA ASN A 52 4.47 0.93 -12.23
C ASN A 52 5.13 2.05 -11.40
N ASN A 53 4.37 2.68 -10.50
CA ASN A 53 4.89 3.75 -9.65
C ASN A 53 5.84 3.20 -8.57
N ILE A 54 5.54 2.04 -7.96
CA ILE A 54 6.46 1.36 -7.04
C ILE A 54 7.79 1.07 -7.74
N ARG A 55 7.75 0.51 -8.96
CA ARG A 55 8.96 0.25 -9.76
C ARG A 55 9.76 1.53 -9.98
N LYS A 56 9.10 2.61 -10.44
CA LYS A 56 9.77 3.90 -10.68
C LYS A 56 10.46 4.45 -9.42
N ILE A 57 9.76 4.44 -8.29
CA ILE A 57 10.33 4.86 -6.99
C ILE A 57 11.62 4.10 -6.66
N ILE A 58 11.62 2.77 -6.85
CA ILE A 58 12.77 1.92 -6.57
C ILE A 58 13.89 2.18 -7.58
N THR A 59 13.58 2.24 -8.88
CA THR A 59 14.59 2.42 -9.94
C THR A 59 15.22 3.81 -9.92
N GLU A 60 14.48 4.83 -9.48
CA GLU A 60 14.98 6.20 -9.29
C GLU A 60 15.74 6.40 -7.97
N GLY A 61 15.81 5.38 -7.11
CA GLY A 61 16.48 5.45 -5.82
C GLY A 61 15.77 6.32 -4.77
N LYS A 62 14.46 6.58 -4.96
CA LYS A 62 13.66 7.39 -4.02
C LYS A 62 13.31 6.64 -2.74
N ALA A 63 13.19 5.31 -2.81
CA ALA A 63 13.02 4.44 -1.66
C ALA A 63 13.44 3.00 -1.99
N CYS A 64 13.86 2.28 -0.96
CA CYS A 64 14.04 0.84 -1.00
C CYS A 64 12.69 0.13 -0.87
N LYS A 65 12.62 -1.14 -1.31
CA LYS A 65 11.38 -1.94 -1.26
C LYS A 65 10.85 -2.12 0.17
N ASP A 66 11.75 -2.19 1.16
CA ASP A 66 11.44 -2.27 2.59
C ASP A 66 11.01 -0.93 3.22
N GLU A 67 10.90 0.13 2.41
CA GLU A 67 10.31 1.42 2.79
C GLU A 67 8.94 1.64 2.12
N ILE A 68 8.44 0.64 1.37
CA ILE A 68 7.17 0.71 0.64
C ILE A 68 6.22 -0.35 1.20
N LEU A 69 5.09 0.09 1.76
CA LEU A 69 3.99 -0.82 2.11
C LEU A 69 3.03 -0.91 0.92
N TYR A 70 3.00 -2.08 0.28
CA TYR A 70 1.94 -2.46 -0.64
C TYR A 70 1.03 -3.51 0.02
N ILE A 71 -0.27 -3.33 -0.09
CA ILE A 71 -1.25 -4.32 0.36
C ILE A 71 -2.45 -4.34 -0.60
N ASP A 72 -2.88 -5.54 -0.96
CA ASP A 72 -4.12 -5.79 -1.68
C ASP A 72 -5.17 -6.33 -0.70
N PHE A 73 -6.20 -5.55 -0.44
CA PHE A 73 -7.24 -5.93 0.52
C PHE A 73 -8.22 -6.98 -0.02
N GLU A 74 -8.12 -7.43 -1.28
CA GLU A 74 -8.81 -8.65 -1.76
C GLU A 74 -8.07 -9.94 -1.39
N HIS A 75 -6.87 -9.85 -0.80
CA HIS A 75 -6.07 -11.02 -0.45
C HIS A 75 -6.87 -11.99 0.47
N PRO A 76 -6.84 -13.33 0.24
CA PRO A 76 -7.69 -14.28 0.96
C PRO A 76 -7.54 -14.30 2.48
N ARG A 77 -6.39 -13.86 3.00
CA ARG A 77 -6.11 -13.74 4.45
C ARG A 77 -6.68 -12.46 5.08
N LEU A 78 -7.07 -11.48 4.27
CA LEU A 78 -7.46 -10.14 4.70
C LEU A 78 -8.98 -9.93 4.67
N LYS A 79 -9.73 -10.81 5.36
CA LYS A 79 -11.19 -10.76 5.37
C LYS A 79 -11.74 -9.96 6.55
N ASN A 80 -12.85 -9.25 6.30
CA ASN A 80 -13.63 -8.53 7.32
C ASN A 80 -12.76 -7.55 8.14
N LEU A 81 -11.99 -6.72 7.42
CA LEU A 81 -11.14 -5.70 8.01
C LEU A 81 -11.93 -4.42 8.31
N SER A 82 -11.45 -3.72 9.31
CA SER A 82 -11.98 -2.48 9.82
C SER A 82 -10.87 -1.45 10.00
N VAL A 83 -11.27 -0.22 10.30
CA VAL A 83 -10.35 0.91 10.55
C VAL A 83 -9.24 0.58 11.57
N THR A 84 -9.50 -0.23 12.58
CA THR A 84 -8.52 -0.57 13.63
C THR A 84 -7.42 -1.49 13.09
N ASP A 85 -7.73 -2.34 12.11
CA ASP A 85 -6.77 -3.25 11.49
C ASP A 85 -5.71 -2.52 10.65
N LEU A 86 -6.02 -1.31 10.15
CA LEU A 86 -5.08 -0.50 9.38
C LEU A 86 -3.87 -0.04 10.21
N ASP A 87 -4.08 0.24 11.50
CA ASP A 87 -2.98 0.58 12.40
C ASP A 87 -2.12 -0.66 12.70
N ASP A 88 -2.73 -1.85 12.85
CA ASP A 88 -2.02 -3.11 13.05
C ASP A 88 -1.16 -3.52 11.83
N ILE A 89 -1.61 -3.19 10.61
CA ILE A 89 -0.82 -3.40 9.38
C ILE A 89 0.47 -2.56 9.41
N LEU A 90 0.40 -1.31 9.87
CA LEU A 90 1.59 -0.46 10.00
C LEU A 90 2.56 -0.99 11.06
N VAL A 91 2.02 -1.51 12.17
CA VAL A 91 2.84 -2.17 13.21
C VAL A 91 3.51 -3.42 12.64
N ALA A 92 2.77 -4.27 11.93
CA ALA A 92 3.32 -5.47 11.30
C ALA A 92 4.44 -5.14 10.29
N PHE A 93 4.27 -4.07 9.50
CA PHE A 93 5.31 -3.58 8.59
C PHE A 93 6.58 -3.16 9.34
N TYR A 94 6.44 -2.39 10.41
CA TYR A 94 7.57 -1.96 11.24
C TYR A 94 8.28 -3.14 11.90
N GLU A 95 7.54 -4.13 12.38
CA GLU A 95 8.11 -5.35 12.96
C GLU A 95 8.91 -6.18 11.96
N LEU A 96 8.54 -6.18 10.68
CA LEU A 96 9.25 -6.89 9.62
C LEU A 96 10.48 -6.16 9.09
N THR A 97 10.39 -4.83 8.97
CA THR A 97 11.40 -4.03 8.25
C THR A 97 12.28 -3.20 9.19
N GLY A 98 11.86 -2.98 10.43
CA GLY A 98 12.47 -2.01 11.35
C GLY A 98 12.25 -0.56 10.92
N LYS A 99 11.43 -0.30 9.91
CA LYS A 99 11.23 1.02 9.30
C LYS A 99 9.75 1.39 9.26
N LYS A 100 9.46 2.69 9.33
CA LYS A 100 8.14 3.20 8.97
C LYS A 100 8.04 3.26 7.44
N PRO A 101 6.89 2.94 6.85
CA PRO A 101 6.74 3.03 5.40
C PRO A 101 6.82 4.51 4.97
N LYS A 102 7.65 4.79 3.96
CA LYS A 102 7.73 6.09 3.30
C LYS A 102 6.62 6.27 2.26
N TYR A 103 6.20 5.17 1.63
CA TYR A 103 5.10 5.13 0.68
C TYR A 103 4.07 4.07 1.06
N LEU A 104 2.79 4.42 0.89
CA LEU A 104 1.64 3.53 1.10
C LEU A 104 0.92 3.30 -0.24
N PHE A 105 0.86 2.05 -0.68
CA PHE A 105 0.08 1.62 -1.82
C PHE A 105 -1.00 0.65 -1.35
N LEU A 106 -2.24 1.14 -1.33
CA LEU A 106 -3.39 0.46 -0.76
C LEU A 106 -4.36 0.08 -1.88
N ASP A 107 -4.30 -1.16 -2.34
CA ASP A 107 -5.15 -1.66 -3.42
C ASP A 107 -6.48 -2.21 -2.88
N GLU A 108 -7.58 -1.89 -3.56
CA GLU A 108 -8.94 -2.28 -3.15
C GLU A 108 -9.32 -1.86 -1.70
N ILE A 109 -8.77 -0.74 -1.20
CA ILE A 109 -8.97 -0.19 0.17
C ILE A 109 -10.45 -0.05 0.58
N GLN A 110 -11.36 0.10 -0.38
CA GLN A 110 -12.79 0.20 -0.10
C GLN A 110 -13.41 -1.08 0.49
N SER A 111 -12.69 -2.21 0.47
CA SER A 111 -13.10 -3.43 1.18
C SER A 111 -12.97 -3.31 2.70
N VAL A 112 -12.18 -2.35 3.20
CA VAL A 112 -12.01 -2.08 4.63
C VAL A 112 -13.14 -1.20 5.13
N LYS A 113 -13.87 -1.65 6.15
CA LYS A 113 -14.97 -0.86 6.72
C LYS A 113 -14.44 0.42 7.39
N ASP A 114 -15.11 1.55 7.12
CA ASP A 114 -14.84 2.87 7.70
C ASP A 114 -13.44 3.45 7.41
N TYR A 115 -12.77 2.98 6.34
CA TYR A 115 -11.41 3.37 5.95
C TYR A 115 -11.21 4.89 5.82
N GLY A 116 -12.23 5.64 5.40
CA GLY A 116 -12.15 7.09 5.24
C GLY A 116 -11.87 7.84 6.56
N SER A 117 -12.31 7.28 7.70
CA SER A 117 -12.02 7.85 9.02
C SER A 117 -10.53 7.75 9.38
N TRP A 118 -9.87 6.67 8.94
CA TRP A 118 -8.44 6.46 9.15
C TRP A 118 -7.60 7.50 8.41
N PHE A 119 -7.89 7.73 7.13
CA PHE A 119 -7.19 8.75 6.34
C PHE A 119 -7.37 10.15 6.92
N ARG A 120 -8.60 10.51 7.33
CA ARG A 120 -8.87 11.81 7.99
C ARG A 120 -8.05 11.98 9.27
N LYS A 121 -7.99 10.94 10.11
CA LYS A 121 -7.19 10.94 11.35
C LYS A 121 -5.70 11.18 11.02
N ARG A 122 -5.15 10.47 10.04
CA ARG A 122 -3.73 10.57 9.63
C ARG A 122 -3.36 11.93 9.04
N ILE A 123 -4.19 12.44 8.12
CA ILE A 123 -3.99 13.77 7.51
C ILE A 123 -4.06 14.88 8.56
N ASN A 124 -5.11 14.88 9.40
CA ASN A 124 -5.31 15.94 10.40
C ASN A 124 -4.17 15.99 11.41
N ALA A 125 -3.63 14.83 11.76
CA ALA A 125 -2.56 14.73 12.74
C ALA A 125 -1.16 14.95 12.13
N ARG A 126 -1.06 15.19 10.80
CA ARG A 126 0.21 15.27 10.05
C ARG A 126 1.13 14.06 10.26
N TYR A 127 0.57 12.90 10.58
CA TYR A 127 1.32 11.65 10.76
C TYR A 127 1.23 10.82 9.48
N PHE A 128 2.34 10.75 8.75
CA PHE A 128 2.64 9.69 7.79
C PHE A 128 3.87 8.93 8.29
#